data_AF-A0A1G2YRR7-F1
#
_entry.id   AF-A0A1G2YRR7-F1
#
_cell.length_a   1.000
_cell.length_b   1.000
_cell.length_c   1.000
_cell.angle_alpha   90.00
_cell.angle_beta   90.00
_cell.angle_gamma   90.00
#
_symmetry.space_group_name_H-M   'P 1'
#
loop_
_entity.id
_entity.type
_entity.pdbx_description
1 polymer ?
#
loop_
_entity_poly.entity_id
_entity_poly.type
_entity_poly.pdbx_seq_one_letter_code
_entity_poly.pdbx_strand_id
1 'polypeptide(L)'
;MMGTNLRDCWQNCFAPNDEKVLGDKELQAIDKMEDSIAPLDDQTKAIRQLITRFEACYHEADKEAERIIRATGRGRCPKESNARPPKRKKELQNANSILSRWCKNPTIKSMNLDVGDISAGKLFSFIGKQSPLKVWQVERVVDRITEALEPSKRYHRLALDLGDYGEPGAKPAGQYYKNDITFLEQTKKTIIHDTVDGNKSKVSLAMAIDMLMPCHWDFVGSLVIILKAIGGDLHSDKPYACCARNIKLSPLCGRLKIISNTLRAFCKDKKTAKTLDREILASLGEVTPVKRWLAASLDKTIRLHLTMLFEIDLS
;
A
#
# COMPACT_ATOMS: atom_id res chain seq x y z
N MET A 1 30.94 -9.36 -15.44
CA MET A 1 30.10 -10.28 -14.65
C MET A 1 28.71 -9.68 -14.60
N MET A 2 27.69 -10.36 -15.13
CA MET A 2 26.30 -9.95 -14.86
C MET A 2 26.07 -10.13 -13.36
N GLY A 3 25.72 -9.06 -12.66
CA GLY A 3 25.39 -9.15 -11.24
C GLY A 3 24.25 -10.13 -11.04
N THR A 4 24.44 -11.12 -10.19
CA THR A 4 23.43 -12.15 -9.86
C THR A 4 22.30 -11.60 -8.99
N ASN A 5 22.40 -10.35 -8.54
CA ASN A 5 21.48 -9.74 -7.58
C ASN A 5 20.78 -8.53 -8.19
N LEU A 6 19.48 -8.41 -7.94
CA LEU A 6 18.69 -7.22 -8.26
C LEU A 6 19.25 -6.01 -7.51
N ARG A 7 19.43 -4.86 -8.18
CA ARG A 7 19.86 -3.62 -7.50
C ARG A 7 18.83 -3.23 -6.42
N ASP A 8 19.32 -2.73 -5.29
CA ASP A 8 18.47 -2.34 -4.14
C ASP A 8 17.34 -1.37 -4.52
N CYS A 9 17.57 -0.59 -5.57
CA CYS A 9 16.66 0.42 -6.07
C CYS A 9 15.39 -0.15 -6.75
N TRP A 10 15.30 -1.48 -6.90
CA TRP A 10 14.14 -2.21 -7.42
C TRP A 10 13.44 -3.11 -6.38
N GLN A 11 13.92 -3.15 -5.12
CA GLN A 11 13.40 -4.04 -4.09
C GLN A 11 11.95 -3.76 -3.67
N ASN A 12 11.42 -2.55 -3.93
CA ASN A 12 10.01 -2.25 -3.71
C ASN A 12 9.07 -2.84 -4.77
N CYS A 13 9.61 -3.41 -5.84
CA CYS A 13 8.83 -4.07 -6.88
C CYS A 13 8.89 -5.59 -6.74
N PHE A 14 10.00 -6.14 -6.24
CA PHE A 14 10.26 -7.58 -6.27
C PHE A 14 11.19 -8.04 -5.16
N ALA A 15 11.13 -9.34 -4.87
CA ALA A 15 12.13 -9.99 -4.02
C ALA A 15 13.51 -9.98 -4.69
N PRO A 16 14.62 -9.94 -3.92
CA PRO A 16 15.98 -9.85 -4.47
C PRO A 16 16.37 -10.94 -5.48
N ASN A 17 15.71 -12.10 -5.41
CA ASN A 17 16.02 -13.31 -6.19
C ASN A 17 14.93 -13.68 -7.21
N ASP A 18 14.05 -12.74 -7.58
CA ASP A 18 13.01 -13.02 -8.60
C ASP A 18 13.63 -13.18 -10.00
N GLU A 19 13.69 -14.42 -10.49
CA GLU A 19 14.28 -14.76 -11.79
C GLU A 19 13.62 -14.04 -12.97
N LYS A 20 12.31 -13.76 -12.90
CA LYS A 20 11.60 -13.04 -13.98
C LYS A 20 12.16 -11.62 -14.15
N VAL A 21 12.66 -11.04 -13.07
CA VAL A 21 13.12 -9.65 -12.98
C VAL A 21 14.59 -9.54 -13.33
N LEU A 22 15.41 -10.51 -12.89
CA LEU A 22 16.83 -10.59 -13.26
C LEU A 22 17.02 -10.69 -14.79
N GLY A 23 16.07 -11.32 -15.49
CA GLY A 23 16.02 -11.40 -16.96
C GLY A 23 15.40 -10.19 -17.68
N ASP A 24 14.91 -9.17 -16.96
CA ASP A 24 14.21 -8.03 -17.57
C ASP A 24 15.21 -7.09 -18.28
N LYS A 25 15.22 -7.18 -19.62
CA LYS A 25 16.11 -6.37 -20.48
C LYS A 25 15.89 -4.86 -20.32
N GLU A 26 14.69 -4.42 -19.95
CA GLU A 26 14.40 -3.00 -19.73
C GLU A 26 15.03 -2.51 -18.42
N LEU A 27 14.98 -3.31 -17.35
CA LEU A 27 15.68 -3.00 -16.09
C LEU A 27 17.19 -2.91 -16.32
N GLN A 28 17.76 -3.91 -17.01
CA GLN A 28 19.19 -3.91 -17.35
C GLN A 28 19.59 -2.68 -18.19
N ALA A 29 18.71 -2.19 -19.07
CA ALA A 29 18.96 -0.98 -19.84
C ALA A 29 18.94 0.27 -18.96
N ILE A 30 18.01 0.36 -18.00
CA ILE A 30 17.95 1.48 -17.03
C ILE A 30 19.17 1.46 -16.12
N ASP A 31 19.60 0.30 -15.65
CA ASP A 31 20.80 0.12 -14.83
C ASP A 31 22.06 0.57 -15.58
N LYS A 32 22.18 0.26 -16.89
CA LYS A 32 23.28 0.78 -17.73
C LYS A 32 23.24 2.31 -17.88
N MET A 33 22.05 2.92 -17.89
CA MET A 33 21.94 4.39 -17.89
C MET A 33 22.51 4.96 -16.60
N GLU A 34 22.23 4.35 -15.44
CA GLU A 34 22.83 4.72 -14.15
C GLU A 34 24.35 4.65 -14.19
N ASP A 35 24.90 3.53 -14.68
CA ASP A 35 26.34 3.30 -14.75
C ASP A 35 27.04 4.36 -15.62
N SER A 36 26.37 4.82 -16.69
CA SER A 36 26.92 5.83 -17.60
C SER A 36 26.96 7.26 -17.05
N ILE A 37 26.19 7.53 -15.99
CA ILE A 37 26.12 8.86 -15.33
C ILE A 37 26.79 8.85 -13.95
N ALA A 38 27.34 7.72 -13.53
CA ALA A 38 28.04 7.60 -12.26
C ALA A 38 29.36 8.41 -12.25
N PRO A 39 29.81 8.91 -11.08
CA PRO A 39 29.15 8.82 -9.77
C PRO A 39 27.96 9.77 -9.64
N LEU A 40 26.91 9.33 -8.94
CA LEU A 40 25.73 10.15 -8.67
C LEU A 40 26.01 11.14 -7.53
N ASP A 41 25.55 12.38 -7.70
CA ASP A 41 25.50 13.36 -6.61
C ASP A 41 24.42 12.99 -5.56
N ASP A 42 24.49 13.63 -4.39
CA ASP A 42 23.62 13.31 -3.25
C ASP A 42 22.14 13.65 -3.52
N GLN A 43 21.84 14.68 -4.30
CA GLN A 43 20.45 15.02 -4.65
C GLN A 43 19.87 13.99 -5.60
N THR A 44 20.67 13.54 -6.58
CA THR A 44 20.29 12.50 -7.53
C THR A 44 20.02 11.17 -6.81
N LYS A 45 20.88 10.78 -5.86
CA LYS A 45 20.64 9.62 -4.97
C LYS A 45 19.36 9.78 -4.16
N ALA A 46 19.13 10.95 -3.57
CA ALA A 46 17.93 11.21 -2.77
C ALA A 46 16.65 11.11 -3.63
N ILE A 47 16.64 11.62 -4.86
CA ILE A 47 15.50 11.47 -5.77
C ILE A 47 15.30 10.00 -6.13
N ARG A 48 16.39 9.25 -6.39
CA ARG A 48 16.30 7.82 -6.67
C ARG A 48 15.70 7.03 -5.50
N GLN A 49 15.99 7.41 -4.26
CA GLN A 49 15.40 6.83 -3.06
C GLN A 49 13.90 7.16 -2.92
N LEU A 50 13.42 8.30 -3.43
CA LEU A 50 11.97 8.54 -3.50
C LEU A 50 11.29 7.54 -4.44
N ILE A 51 11.91 7.26 -5.61
CA ILE A 51 11.40 6.27 -6.57
C ILE A 51 11.38 4.87 -5.93
N THR A 52 12.42 4.50 -5.19
CA THR A 52 12.48 3.20 -4.49
C THR A 52 11.41 3.07 -3.42
N ARG A 53 10.89 4.16 -2.84
CA ARG A 53 9.81 4.12 -1.83
C ARG A 53 8.42 4.32 -2.43
N PHE A 54 8.32 4.42 -3.75
CA PHE A 54 7.04 4.63 -4.41
C PHE A 54 6.17 3.37 -4.32
N GLU A 55 4.91 3.56 -3.93
CA GLU A 55 3.91 2.52 -3.76
C GLU A 55 2.64 2.93 -4.52
N ALA A 56 2.27 2.20 -5.57
CA ALA A 56 1.06 2.54 -6.35
C ALA A 56 -0.24 2.37 -5.54
N CYS A 57 -0.19 1.58 -4.47
CA CYS A 57 -1.31 1.32 -3.59
C CYS A 57 -1.63 2.49 -2.63
N TYR A 58 -0.76 3.50 -2.57
CA TYR A 58 -0.94 4.67 -1.74
C TYR A 58 -2.13 5.53 -2.22
N HIS A 59 -2.95 6.02 -1.28
CA HIS A 59 -4.15 6.81 -1.59
C HIS A 59 -3.89 8.16 -2.28
N GLU A 60 -2.64 8.63 -2.32
CA GLU A 60 -2.20 9.80 -3.11
C GLU A 60 -1.00 9.44 -3.99
N ALA A 61 -0.95 8.21 -4.52
CA ALA A 61 0.16 7.73 -5.35
C ALA A 61 0.41 8.62 -6.59
N ASP A 62 -0.64 9.21 -7.17
CA ASP A 62 -0.52 10.16 -8.27
C ASP A 62 0.21 11.45 -7.85
N LYS A 63 -0.17 12.05 -6.72
CA LYS A 63 0.50 13.23 -6.17
C LYS A 63 1.94 12.95 -5.77
N GLU A 64 2.19 11.74 -5.27
CA GLU A 64 3.54 11.29 -4.95
C GLU A 64 4.40 11.13 -6.20
N ALA A 65 3.88 10.52 -7.26
CA ALA A 65 4.56 10.46 -8.55
C ALA A 65 4.86 11.87 -9.09
N GLU A 66 3.90 12.80 -9.05
CA GLU A 66 4.12 14.19 -9.44
C GLU A 66 5.15 14.91 -8.57
N ARG A 67 5.20 14.61 -7.26
CA ARG A 67 6.23 15.14 -6.35
C ARG A 67 7.62 14.69 -6.78
N ILE A 68 7.78 13.40 -7.10
CA ILE A 68 9.04 12.84 -7.61
C ILE A 68 9.42 13.50 -8.94
N ILE A 69 8.47 13.65 -9.86
CA ILE A 69 8.67 14.29 -11.17
C ILE A 69 9.15 15.74 -11.01
N ARG A 70 8.54 16.52 -10.12
CA ARG A 70 8.98 17.88 -9.80
C ARG A 70 10.38 17.90 -9.19
N ALA A 71 10.72 16.92 -8.36
CA ALA A 71 12.06 16.78 -7.80
C ALA A 71 13.10 16.49 -8.90
N THR A 72 12.79 15.56 -9.81
CA THR A 72 13.59 15.28 -11.01
C THR A 72 13.80 16.52 -11.88
N GLY A 73 12.72 17.28 -12.15
CA GLY A 73 12.80 18.48 -12.97
C GLY A 73 13.69 19.57 -12.37
N ARG A 74 13.64 19.74 -11.05
CA ARG A 74 14.40 20.75 -10.28
C ARG A 74 15.80 20.28 -9.85
N GLY A 75 16.10 18.99 -9.97
CA GLY A 75 17.36 18.39 -9.49
C GLY A 75 17.52 18.40 -7.98
N ARG A 76 16.43 18.48 -7.20
CA ARG A 76 16.47 18.47 -5.73
C ARG A 76 15.18 17.94 -5.11
N CYS A 77 15.30 17.23 -3.99
CA CYS A 77 14.14 16.76 -3.24
C CYS A 77 13.43 17.91 -2.51
N PRO A 78 12.09 17.94 -2.50
CA PRO A 78 11.36 18.79 -1.58
C PRO A 78 11.55 18.30 -0.15
N LYS A 79 11.38 19.20 0.83
CA LYS A 79 11.36 18.82 2.25
C LYS A 79 10.28 17.77 2.48
N GLU A 80 10.66 16.65 3.11
CA GLU A 80 9.71 15.60 3.45
C GLU A 80 8.79 16.05 4.58
N SER A 81 7.52 15.67 4.46
CA SER A 81 6.55 15.77 5.54
C SER A 81 6.22 14.37 5.99
N ASN A 82 6.49 14.06 7.25
CA ASN A 82 6.03 12.83 7.88
C ASN A 82 4.55 12.92 8.31
N ALA A 83 3.91 14.07 8.06
CA ALA A 83 2.50 14.25 8.37
C ALA A 83 1.63 13.54 7.34
N ARG A 84 0.71 12.71 7.83
CA ARG A 84 -0.34 12.09 7.04
C ARG A 84 -1.29 13.14 6.46
N PRO A 85 -1.84 12.94 5.26
CA PRO A 85 -2.84 13.85 4.68
C PRO A 85 -4.02 14.08 5.63
N PRO A 86 -4.54 15.32 5.76
CA PRO A 86 -5.55 15.66 6.75
C PRO A 86 -6.80 14.77 6.69
N LYS A 87 -7.30 14.47 5.47
CA LYS A 87 -8.47 13.59 5.28
C LYS A 87 -8.22 12.20 5.86
N ARG A 88 -7.11 11.55 5.48
CA ARG A 88 -6.79 10.20 5.97
C ARG A 88 -6.49 10.19 7.47
N LYS A 89 -5.85 11.22 8.00
CA LYS A 89 -5.64 11.35 9.45
C LYS A 89 -6.98 11.39 10.20
N LYS A 90 -7.95 12.19 9.72
CA LYS A 90 -9.29 12.27 10.30
C LYS A 90 -10.04 10.93 10.23
N GLU A 91 -10.00 10.25 9.08
CA GLU A 91 -10.60 8.91 8.91
C GLU A 91 -10.05 7.91 9.94
N LEU A 92 -8.74 7.87 10.14
CA LEU A 92 -8.10 6.98 11.12
C LEU A 92 -8.47 7.33 12.56
N GLN A 93 -8.46 8.63 12.91
CA GLN A 93 -8.84 9.09 14.25
C GLN A 93 -10.32 8.76 14.55
N ASN A 94 -11.20 8.95 13.58
CA ASN A 94 -12.61 8.60 13.71
C ASN A 94 -12.79 7.09 13.83
N ALA A 95 -12.16 6.29 12.97
CA ALA A 95 -12.22 4.83 13.04
C ALA A 95 -11.74 4.31 14.40
N ASN A 96 -10.60 4.82 14.89
CA ASN A 96 -10.07 4.47 16.20
C ASN A 96 -11.07 4.80 17.33
N SER A 97 -11.62 6.02 17.31
CA SER A 97 -12.56 6.50 18.34
C SER A 97 -13.85 5.68 18.36
N ILE A 98 -14.42 5.40 17.18
CA ILE A 98 -15.65 4.64 16.99
C ILE A 98 -15.46 3.20 17.50
N LEU A 99 -14.42 2.51 17.02
CA LEU A 99 -14.18 1.10 17.33
C LEU A 99 -13.74 0.89 18.78
N SER A 100 -12.85 1.74 19.31
CA SER A 100 -12.46 1.69 20.72
C SER A 100 -13.65 1.90 21.65
N ARG A 101 -14.58 2.78 21.27
CA ARG A 101 -15.79 3.03 22.07
C ARG A 101 -16.76 1.86 21.98
N TRP A 102 -16.91 1.24 20.80
CA TRP A 102 -17.67 0.01 20.64
C TRP A 102 -17.14 -1.05 21.62
N CYS A 103 -15.84 -1.39 21.58
CA CYS A 103 -15.23 -2.41 22.46
C CYS A 103 -15.52 -2.19 23.96
N LYS A 104 -15.59 -0.93 24.42
CA LYS A 104 -15.78 -0.59 25.84
C LYS A 104 -17.24 -0.51 26.29
N ASN A 105 -18.18 -0.27 25.37
CA ASN A 105 -19.56 -0.02 25.76
C ASN A 105 -20.58 -0.76 24.85
N PRO A 106 -21.17 -1.88 25.30
CA PRO A 106 -22.19 -2.61 24.55
C PRO A 106 -23.46 -1.81 24.27
N THR A 107 -23.71 -0.74 25.03
CA THR A 107 -24.95 0.04 24.94
C THR A 107 -24.88 1.21 23.96
N ILE A 108 -23.71 1.47 23.36
CA ILE A 108 -23.58 2.61 22.45
C ILE A 108 -24.37 2.37 21.17
N LYS A 109 -25.32 3.28 20.89
CA LYS A 109 -26.19 3.18 19.71
C LYS A 109 -25.78 4.11 18.58
N SER A 110 -25.09 5.21 18.90
CA SER A 110 -24.71 6.22 17.90
C SER A 110 -23.57 7.11 18.39
N MET A 111 -22.78 7.58 17.43
CA MET A 111 -21.80 8.66 17.61
C MET A 111 -21.92 9.58 16.40
N ASN A 112 -21.73 10.88 16.59
CA ASN A 112 -21.70 11.85 15.49
C ASN A 112 -20.30 11.87 14.84
N LEU A 113 -19.88 10.72 14.31
CA LEU A 113 -18.62 10.52 13.60
C LEU A 113 -18.87 9.61 12.40
N ASP A 114 -18.05 9.78 11.36
CA ASP A 114 -18.03 8.95 10.16
C ASP A 114 -16.61 8.56 9.77
N VAL A 115 -16.48 7.52 8.95
CA VAL A 115 -15.23 7.11 8.31
C VAL A 115 -15.51 6.96 6.82
N GLY A 116 -15.01 7.90 6.01
CA GLY A 116 -15.26 7.92 4.57
C GLY A 116 -16.76 7.92 4.23
N ASP A 117 -17.51 8.82 4.87
CA ASP A 117 -18.96 8.98 4.69
C ASP A 117 -19.81 7.82 5.27
N ILE A 118 -19.19 6.87 5.98
CA ILE A 118 -19.89 5.79 6.69
C ILE A 118 -20.04 6.16 8.17
N SER A 119 -21.29 6.39 8.59
CA SER A 119 -21.59 6.72 9.99
C SER A 119 -21.17 5.63 10.98
N ALA A 120 -20.84 6.03 12.21
CA ALA A 120 -20.53 5.11 13.31
C ALA A 120 -21.62 4.06 13.55
N GLY A 121 -22.90 4.46 13.49
CA GLY A 121 -24.02 3.53 13.64
C GLY A 121 -24.05 2.45 12.56
N LYS A 122 -23.71 2.81 11.32
CA LYS A 122 -23.59 1.85 10.22
C LYS A 122 -22.39 0.90 10.44
N LEU A 123 -21.25 1.40 10.89
CA LEU A 123 -20.09 0.57 11.24
C LEU A 123 -20.44 -0.43 12.36
N PHE A 124 -21.14 0.00 13.42
CA PHE A 124 -21.60 -0.90 14.48
C PHE A 124 -22.54 -1.98 13.95
N SER A 125 -23.43 -1.62 13.01
CA SER A 125 -24.35 -2.59 12.40
C SER A 125 -23.64 -3.69 11.61
N PHE A 126 -22.46 -3.43 11.04
CA PHE A 126 -21.66 -4.45 10.35
C PHE A 126 -21.10 -5.48 11.33
N ILE A 127 -20.70 -5.06 12.54
CA ILE A 127 -20.12 -5.94 13.56
C ILE A 127 -21.21 -6.71 14.33
N GLY A 128 -22.36 -6.06 14.56
CA GLY A 128 -23.50 -6.63 15.27
C GLY A 128 -23.31 -6.70 16.79
N LYS A 129 -23.98 -7.66 17.44
CA LYS A 129 -23.92 -7.85 18.90
C LYS A 129 -22.52 -8.26 19.35
N GLN A 130 -22.08 -7.71 20.47
CA GLN A 130 -20.81 -8.06 21.09
C GLN A 130 -20.74 -9.51 21.57
N SER A 131 -19.58 -10.11 21.37
CA SER A 131 -19.12 -11.34 22.01
C SER A 131 -17.65 -11.16 22.39
N PRO A 132 -17.10 -11.97 23.32
CA PRO A 132 -15.69 -11.89 23.68
C PRO A 132 -14.74 -11.97 22.47
N LEU A 133 -15.01 -12.88 21.53
CA LEU A 133 -14.24 -13.01 20.29
C LEU A 133 -14.31 -11.74 19.44
N LYS A 134 -15.50 -11.19 19.21
CA LYS A 134 -15.65 -9.99 18.35
C LYS A 134 -14.98 -8.77 18.97
N VAL A 135 -15.06 -8.60 20.29
CA VAL A 135 -14.34 -7.53 21.00
C VAL A 135 -12.84 -7.69 20.78
N TRP A 136 -12.30 -8.90 21.01
CA TRP A 136 -10.89 -9.19 20.79
C TRP A 136 -10.45 -8.91 19.33
N GLN A 137 -11.25 -9.29 18.33
CA GLN A 137 -10.96 -9.04 16.92
C GLN A 137 -10.98 -7.55 16.56
N VAL A 138 -11.98 -6.79 17.04
CA VAL A 138 -12.07 -5.34 16.81
C VAL A 138 -10.92 -4.61 17.51
N GLU A 139 -10.48 -5.07 18.69
CA GLU A 139 -9.29 -4.52 19.34
C GLU A 139 -8.03 -4.65 18.48
N ARG A 140 -7.86 -5.75 17.73
CA ARG A 140 -6.71 -5.88 16.80
C ARG A 140 -6.78 -4.88 15.65
N VAL A 141 -7.98 -4.61 15.13
CA VAL A 141 -8.20 -3.52 14.16
C VAL A 141 -7.85 -2.16 14.76
N VAL A 142 -8.26 -1.91 16.01
CA VAL A 142 -7.92 -0.68 16.74
C VAL A 142 -6.41 -0.57 16.95
N ASP A 143 -5.72 -1.65 17.32
CA ASP A 143 -4.27 -1.68 17.51
C ASP A 143 -3.54 -1.30 16.21
N ARG A 144 -3.96 -1.87 15.06
CA ARG A 144 -3.38 -1.54 13.75
C ARG A 144 -3.58 -0.08 13.36
N ILE A 145 -4.77 0.49 13.62
CA ILE A 145 -5.04 1.91 13.37
C ILE A 145 -4.25 2.79 14.36
N THR A 146 -4.10 2.34 15.61
CA THR A 146 -3.37 3.06 16.65
C THR A 146 -1.90 3.19 16.29
N GLU A 147 -1.25 2.12 15.85
CA GLU A 147 0.14 2.15 15.35
C GLU A 147 0.32 3.20 14.24
N ALA A 148 -0.67 3.30 13.34
CA ALA A 148 -0.66 4.26 12.25
C ALA A 148 -0.72 5.73 12.70
N LEU A 149 -1.35 5.98 13.84
CA LEU A 149 -1.53 7.30 14.46
C LEU A 149 -0.41 7.60 15.45
N GLU A 150 0.12 6.58 16.11
CA GLU A 150 1.12 6.62 17.17
C GLU A 150 2.17 5.51 16.92
N PRO A 151 3.19 5.75 16.07
CA PRO A 151 4.17 4.73 15.67
C PRO A 151 5.00 4.11 16.82
N SER A 152 4.97 4.72 18.01
CA SER A 152 5.57 4.14 19.21
C SER A 152 4.79 2.94 19.77
N LYS A 153 3.51 2.81 19.42
CA LYS A 153 2.66 1.67 19.78
C LYS A 153 2.70 0.64 18.66
N ARG A 154 3.43 -0.45 18.88
CA ARG A 154 3.59 -1.51 17.88
C ARG A 154 2.35 -2.40 17.83
N TYR A 155 1.88 -2.67 16.62
CA TYR A 155 0.93 -3.73 16.35
C TYR A 155 1.66 -5.08 16.33
N HIS A 156 0.97 -6.12 16.80
CA HIS A 156 1.45 -7.49 16.75
C HIS A 156 0.61 -8.27 15.74
N ARG A 157 1.27 -8.83 14.72
CA ARG A 157 0.61 -9.53 13.64
C ARG A 157 -0.03 -10.83 14.09
N LEU A 158 -1.12 -11.20 13.43
CA LEU A 158 -1.95 -12.35 13.74
C LEU A 158 -1.59 -13.56 12.86
N ALA A 159 -1.41 -13.33 11.56
CA ALA A 159 -1.19 -14.36 10.55
C ALA A 159 0.28 -14.47 10.15
N LEU A 160 0.97 -13.33 10.01
CA LEU A 160 2.36 -13.30 9.57
C LEU A 160 3.32 -13.20 10.76
N ASP A 161 4.23 -14.17 10.89
CA ASP A 161 5.41 -14.06 11.77
C ASP A 161 6.52 -13.17 11.15
N LEU A 162 6.14 -12.25 10.26
CA LEU A 162 7.00 -11.33 9.52
C LEU A 162 6.54 -9.88 9.78
N GLY A 163 7.41 -8.88 9.65
CA GLY A 163 7.08 -7.46 9.70
C GLY A 163 6.56 -6.89 8.37
N ASP A 164 6.36 -5.56 8.31
CA ASP A 164 5.69 -4.86 7.19
C ASP A 164 6.37 -5.02 5.83
N TYR A 165 7.66 -5.36 5.81
CA TYR A 165 8.46 -5.57 4.60
C TYR A 165 9.10 -6.97 4.54
N GLY A 166 8.54 -7.95 5.26
CA GLY A 166 9.00 -9.34 5.23
C GLY A 166 10.16 -9.66 6.18
N GLU A 167 10.59 -8.72 7.02
CA GLU A 167 11.57 -8.97 8.08
C GLU A 167 11.03 -9.95 9.14
N PRO A 168 11.85 -10.78 9.82
CA PRO A 168 11.35 -11.64 10.89
C PRO A 168 10.65 -10.82 11.99
N GLY A 169 9.43 -11.22 12.36
CA GLY A 169 8.71 -10.61 13.47
C GLY A 169 9.45 -10.84 14.80
N ALA A 170 9.33 -9.90 15.73
CA ALA A 170 10.07 -9.96 17.01
C ALA A 170 9.72 -11.20 17.86
N LYS A 171 8.51 -11.77 17.70
CA LYS A 171 8.04 -13.04 18.28
C LYS A 171 6.93 -13.63 17.40
N PRO A 172 6.82 -14.97 17.29
CA PRO A 172 5.69 -15.61 16.62
C PRO A 172 4.34 -15.23 17.27
N ALA A 173 3.29 -15.06 16.47
CA ALA A 173 1.97 -14.63 16.94
C ALA A 173 1.44 -15.52 18.09
N GLY A 174 1.66 -16.83 18.01
CA GLY A 174 1.25 -17.79 19.04
C GLY A 174 1.91 -17.58 20.41
N GLN A 175 3.12 -17.00 20.46
CA GLN A 175 3.78 -16.68 21.73
C GLN A 175 3.23 -15.40 22.36
N TYR A 176 2.93 -14.39 21.54
CA TYR A 176 2.39 -13.13 22.01
C TYR A 176 0.95 -13.30 22.53
N TYR A 177 0.11 -13.99 21.76
CA TYR A 177 -1.30 -14.24 22.08
C TYR A 177 -1.53 -15.56 22.82
N LYS A 178 -0.56 -16.05 23.59
CA LYS A 178 -0.65 -17.36 24.27
C LYS A 178 -1.87 -17.49 25.19
N ASN A 179 -2.32 -16.38 25.78
CA ASN A 179 -3.50 -16.35 26.66
C ASN A 179 -4.83 -16.29 25.88
N ASP A 180 -4.78 -15.95 24.59
CA ASP A 180 -5.93 -15.80 23.69
C ASP A 180 -5.83 -16.74 22.48
N ILE A 181 -5.11 -17.86 22.61
CA ILE A 181 -4.78 -18.74 21.48
C ILE A 181 -6.05 -19.23 20.75
N THR A 182 -7.12 -19.49 21.49
CA THR A 182 -8.41 -19.88 20.91
C THR A 182 -9.00 -18.79 20.02
N PHE A 183 -8.92 -17.52 20.41
CA PHE A 183 -9.39 -16.40 19.60
C PHE A 183 -8.51 -16.18 18.37
N LEU A 184 -7.18 -16.32 18.53
CA LEU A 184 -6.25 -16.25 17.41
C LEU A 184 -6.57 -17.33 16.36
N GLU A 185 -6.70 -18.59 16.79
CA GLU A 185 -6.97 -19.72 15.89
C GLU A 185 -8.33 -19.61 15.21
N GLN A 186 -9.37 -19.16 15.92
CA GLN A 186 -10.67 -18.88 15.31
C GLN A 186 -10.58 -17.77 14.26
N THR A 187 -9.81 -16.72 14.54
CA THR A 187 -9.63 -15.59 13.62
C THR A 187 -8.82 -15.99 12.38
N LYS A 188 -7.80 -16.85 12.53
CA LYS A 188 -7.06 -17.45 11.39
C LYS A 188 -7.96 -18.34 10.52
N LYS A 189 -8.82 -19.16 11.15
CA LYS A 189 -9.72 -20.07 10.43
C LYS A 189 -10.95 -19.39 9.81
N THR A 190 -11.22 -18.14 10.16
CA THR A 190 -12.33 -17.37 9.59
C THR A 190 -11.94 -16.88 8.21
N ILE A 191 -12.52 -17.49 7.17
CA ILE A 191 -12.18 -17.18 5.78
C ILE A 191 -13.18 -16.22 5.17
N ILE A 192 -12.68 -15.09 4.66
CA ILE A 192 -13.42 -14.16 3.83
C ILE A 192 -13.34 -14.65 2.39
N HIS A 193 -14.49 -14.84 1.76
CA HIS A 193 -14.62 -15.16 0.35
C HIS A 193 -14.63 -13.86 -0.47
N ASP A 194 -13.66 -13.69 -1.35
CA ASP A 194 -13.52 -12.49 -2.18
C ASP A 194 -13.16 -12.84 -3.64
N THR A 195 -12.69 -11.82 -4.38
CA THR A 195 -12.06 -12.02 -5.68
C THR A 195 -10.73 -11.29 -5.81
N VAL A 196 -9.81 -11.85 -6.63
CA VAL A 196 -8.58 -11.19 -7.12
C VAL A 196 -8.65 -11.10 -8.62
N ASP A 197 -8.62 -9.89 -9.14
CA ASP A 197 -8.70 -9.64 -10.59
C ASP A 197 -9.88 -10.39 -11.23
N GLY A 198 -11.01 -10.48 -10.50
CA GLY A 198 -12.24 -11.17 -10.91
C GLY A 198 -12.27 -12.68 -10.66
N ASN A 199 -11.17 -13.30 -10.24
CA ASN A 199 -11.11 -14.72 -9.92
C ASN A 199 -11.46 -14.97 -8.45
N LYS A 200 -12.16 -16.06 -8.15
CA LYS A 200 -12.47 -16.44 -6.76
C LYS A 200 -11.19 -16.57 -5.95
N SER A 201 -11.18 -15.96 -4.78
CA SER A 201 -10.07 -16.04 -3.84
C SER A 201 -10.59 -16.04 -2.40
N LYS A 202 -9.65 -16.19 -1.48
CA LYS A 202 -9.89 -16.33 -0.05
C LYS A 202 -8.82 -15.55 0.69
N VAL A 203 -9.20 -14.98 1.83
CA VAL A 203 -8.28 -14.35 2.77
C VAL A 203 -8.76 -14.65 4.18
N SER A 204 -7.88 -15.11 5.06
CA SER A 204 -8.21 -15.24 6.47
C SER A 204 -8.46 -13.87 7.09
N LEU A 205 -9.37 -13.81 8.07
CA LEU A 205 -9.65 -12.57 8.79
C LEU A 205 -8.40 -12.04 9.50
N ALA A 206 -7.56 -12.94 10.04
CA ALA A 206 -6.27 -12.59 10.62
C ALA A 206 -5.37 -11.85 9.61
N MET A 207 -5.25 -12.38 8.39
CA MET A 207 -4.47 -11.74 7.34
C MET A 207 -5.09 -10.42 6.85
N ALA A 208 -6.41 -10.35 6.74
CA ALA A 208 -7.10 -9.11 6.39
C ALA A 208 -6.82 -8.00 7.41
N ILE A 209 -6.83 -8.31 8.71
CA ILE A 209 -6.47 -7.35 9.78
C ILE A 209 -5.00 -6.93 9.66
N ASP A 210 -4.06 -7.88 9.50
CA ASP A 210 -2.63 -7.57 9.33
C ASP A 210 -2.37 -6.65 8.12
N MET A 211 -3.10 -6.89 7.04
CA MET A 211 -3.01 -6.17 5.77
C MET A 211 -3.93 -4.94 5.69
N LEU A 212 -4.57 -4.53 6.79
CA LEU A 212 -5.32 -3.28 6.86
C LEU A 212 -4.33 -2.10 6.85
N MET A 213 -3.89 -1.72 5.67
CA MET A 213 -2.88 -0.69 5.47
C MET A 213 -3.50 0.72 5.55
N PRO A 214 -3.16 1.54 6.56
CA PRO A 214 -3.76 2.86 6.78
C PRO A 214 -3.47 3.89 5.67
N CYS A 215 -2.45 3.62 4.84
CA CYS A 215 -2.05 4.45 3.71
C CYS A 215 -2.75 4.05 2.39
N HIS A 216 -3.43 2.90 2.36
CA HIS A 216 -3.98 2.29 1.15
C HIS A 216 -5.15 3.09 0.57
N TRP A 217 -5.28 3.11 -0.76
CA TRP A 217 -6.35 3.83 -1.45
C TRP A 217 -7.75 3.45 -0.96
N ASP A 218 -8.00 2.16 -0.70
CA ASP A 218 -9.31 1.65 -0.24
C ASP A 218 -9.39 1.37 1.27
N PHE A 219 -8.68 2.10 2.12
CA PHE A 219 -8.71 1.85 3.57
C PHE A 219 -10.13 1.69 4.14
N VAL A 220 -11.08 2.53 3.70
CA VAL A 220 -12.47 2.48 4.17
C VAL A 220 -13.19 1.22 3.70
N GLY A 221 -13.02 0.84 2.42
CA GLY A 221 -13.57 -0.41 1.89
C GLY A 221 -13.01 -1.63 2.61
N SER A 222 -11.69 -1.71 2.76
CA SER A 222 -11.02 -2.79 3.50
C SER A 222 -11.49 -2.87 4.96
N LEU A 223 -11.64 -1.73 5.64
CA LEU A 223 -12.18 -1.69 6.99
C LEU A 223 -13.60 -2.27 7.06
N VAL A 224 -14.49 -1.87 6.15
CA VAL A 224 -15.87 -2.39 6.11
C VAL A 224 -15.90 -3.90 5.91
N ILE A 225 -15.09 -4.43 5.00
CA ILE A 225 -14.99 -5.88 4.74
C ILE A 225 -14.58 -6.62 6.01
N ILE A 226 -13.56 -6.13 6.71
CA ILE A 226 -13.09 -6.72 7.97
C ILE A 226 -14.18 -6.67 9.04
N LEU A 227 -14.86 -5.53 9.22
CA LEU A 227 -15.92 -5.40 10.23
C LEU A 227 -17.13 -6.29 9.94
N LYS A 228 -17.52 -6.44 8.67
CA LYS A 228 -18.56 -7.38 8.23
C LYS A 228 -18.16 -8.84 8.51
N ALA A 229 -16.92 -9.20 8.22
CA ALA A 229 -16.40 -10.54 8.48
C ALA A 229 -16.38 -10.86 9.99
N ILE A 230 -15.95 -9.92 10.84
CA ILE A 230 -16.10 -10.01 12.30
C ILE A 230 -17.59 -10.17 12.68
N GLY A 231 -18.48 -9.48 11.96
CA GLY A 231 -19.93 -9.59 12.12
C GLY A 231 -20.51 -10.98 11.81
N GLY A 232 -19.83 -11.75 10.97
CA GLY A 232 -20.25 -13.05 10.44
C GLY A 232 -20.60 -13.05 8.96
N ASP A 233 -20.55 -11.89 8.28
CA ASP A 233 -20.73 -11.79 6.83
C ASP A 233 -19.39 -12.02 6.13
N LEU A 234 -19.18 -13.25 5.67
CA LEU A 234 -17.92 -13.71 5.07
C LEU A 234 -17.86 -13.56 3.55
N HIS A 235 -18.92 -13.04 2.91
CA HIS A 235 -18.95 -12.84 1.46
C HIS A 235 -18.89 -11.36 1.15
N SER A 236 -17.74 -10.91 0.66
CA SER A 236 -17.57 -9.50 0.38
C SER A 236 -18.30 -9.09 -0.91
N ASP A 237 -19.11 -8.03 -0.83
CA ASP A 237 -19.77 -7.41 -1.99
C ASP A 237 -18.76 -6.81 -2.99
N LYS A 238 -17.55 -6.49 -2.51
CA LYS A 238 -16.47 -5.89 -3.29
C LYS A 238 -15.17 -6.68 -3.11
N PRO A 239 -14.28 -6.69 -4.11
CA PRO A 239 -12.96 -7.32 -3.97
C PRO A 239 -12.19 -6.71 -2.79
N TYR A 240 -11.57 -7.54 -1.94
CA TYR A 240 -10.70 -7.03 -0.87
C TYR A 240 -9.41 -6.51 -1.49
N ALA A 241 -9.08 -5.24 -1.23
CA ALA A 241 -7.89 -4.61 -1.75
C ALA A 241 -6.89 -4.32 -0.63
N CYS A 242 -5.65 -4.73 -0.83
CA CYS A 242 -4.53 -4.48 0.08
C CYS A 242 -3.19 -4.53 -0.68
N CYS A 243 -2.33 -3.54 -0.48
CA CYS A 243 -1.05 -3.42 -1.21
C CYS A 243 -1.28 -3.56 -2.74
N ALA A 244 -0.61 -4.50 -3.40
CA ALA A 244 -0.78 -4.77 -4.83
C ALA A 244 -2.04 -5.60 -5.17
N ARG A 245 -2.71 -6.22 -4.19
CA ARG A 245 -3.94 -7.00 -4.41
C ARG A 245 -5.04 -6.09 -4.95
N ASN A 246 -5.60 -6.46 -6.11
CA ASN A 246 -6.66 -5.70 -6.79
C ASN A 246 -6.27 -4.24 -7.10
N ILE A 247 -4.97 -3.95 -7.30
CA ILE A 247 -4.46 -2.59 -7.58
C ILE A 247 -5.11 -1.95 -8.82
N LYS A 248 -5.56 -2.77 -9.77
CA LYS A 248 -6.26 -2.31 -10.98
C LYS A 248 -7.60 -1.63 -10.69
N LEU A 249 -8.19 -1.89 -9.53
CA LEU A 249 -9.42 -1.24 -9.05
C LEU A 249 -9.16 0.14 -8.43
N SER A 250 -7.91 0.49 -8.17
CA SER A 250 -7.57 1.81 -7.64
C SER A 250 -8.09 2.90 -8.58
N PRO A 251 -8.78 3.94 -8.04
CA PRO A 251 -9.23 5.07 -8.85
C PRO A 251 -8.05 5.83 -9.50
N LEU A 252 -6.83 5.64 -8.97
CA LEU A 252 -5.61 6.27 -9.48
C LEU A 252 -4.94 5.46 -10.60
N CYS A 253 -5.37 4.23 -10.89
CA CYS A 253 -4.75 3.36 -11.88
C CYS A 253 -4.67 4.02 -13.28
N GLY A 254 -5.76 4.66 -13.73
CA GLY A 254 -5.77 5.39 -15.00
C GLY A 254 -4.79 6.57 -15.02
N ARG A 255 -4.75 7.35 -13.94
CA ARG A 255 -3.84 8.49 -13.79
C ARG A 255 -2.38 8.03 -13.81
N LEU A 256 -2.03 7.01 -13.04
CA LEU A 256 -0.68 6.44 -12.99
C LEU A 256 -0.22 5.90 -14.36
N LYS A 257 -1.11 5.30 -15.15
CA LYS A 257 -0.81 4.89 -16.53
C LYS A 257 -0.48 6.09 -17.43
N ILE A 258 -1.22 7.20 -17.32
CA ILE A 258 -0.93 8.44 -18.05
C ILE A 258 0.44 8.99 -17.66
N ILE A 259 0.75 9.01 -16.36
CA ILE A 259 2.05 9.44 -15.84
C ILE A 259 3.19 8.58 -16.42
N SER A 260 3.08 7.25 -16.31
CA SER A 260 4.05 6.30 -16.86
C SER A 260 4.26 6.48 -18.37
N ASN A 261 3.18 6.58 -19.15
CA ASN A 261 3.26 6.81 -20.59
C ASN A 261 3.96 8.14 -20.91
N THR A 262 3.71 9.18 -20.11
CA THR A 262 4.34 10.50 -20.26
C THR A 262 5.84 10.46 -19.98
N LEU A 263 6.24 9.79 -18.89
CA LEU A 263 7.65 9.59 -18.54
C LEU A 263 8.40 8.80 -19.61
N ARG A 264 7.77 7.74 -20.13
CA ARG A 264 8.34 6.95 -21.23
C ARG A 264 8.52 7.77 -22.51
N ALA A 265 7.55 8.61 -22.85
CA ALA A 265 7.63 9.50 -24.01
C ALA A 265 8.75 10.53 -23.85
N PHE A 266 8.90 11.11 -22.66
CA PHE A 266 10.03 11.97 -22.29
C PHE A 266 11.38 11.26 -22.49
N CYS A 267 11.48 10.00 -22.07
CA CYS A 267 12.73 9.24 -22.20
C CYS A 267 13.12 8.93 -23.65
N LYS A 268 12.13 8.68 -24.51
CA LYS A 268 12.33 8.35 -25.93
C LYS A 268 12.37 9.57 -26.86
N ASP A 269 12.22 10.77 -26.30
CA ASP A 269 12.05 12.03 -27.05
C ASP A 269 10.93 11.97 -28.11
N LYS A 270 9.87 11.21 -27.83
CA LYS A 270 8.70 11.05 -28.71
C LYS A 270 7.51 11.82 -28.16
N LYS A 271 7.49 13.15 -28.37
CA LYS A 271 6.49 14.07 -27.79
C LYS A 271 5.13 14.11 -28.50
N THR A 272 4.85 13.19 -29.44
CA THR A 272 3.71 13.29 -30.37
C THR A 272 2.52 12.37 -30.05
N ALA A 273 2.51 11.67 -28.91
CA ALA A 273 1.36 10.85 -28.52
C ALA A 273 0.19 11.72 -28.01
N LYS A 274 -1.05 11.41 -28.42
CA LYS A 274 -2.26 12.16 -28.04
C LYS A 274 -2.64 12.06 -26.55
N THR A 275 -2.00 11.18 -25.78
CA THR A 275 -2.33 10.85 -24.39
C THR A 275 -1.24 11.25 -23.39
N LEU A 276 -0.50 12.32 -23.69
CA LEU A 276 0.56 12.84 -22.82
C LEU A 276 0.06 13.94 -21.91
N ASP A 277 0.50 13.90 -20.66
CA ASP A 277 0.30 14.99 -19.72
C ASP A 277 1.33 16.10 -19.95
N ARG A 278 0.85 17.26 -20.42
CA ARG A 278 1.71 18.40 -20.75
C ARG A 278 2.30 19.07 -19.51
N GLU A 279 1.60 19.07 -18.39
CA GLU A 279 2.08 19.68 -17.15
C GLU A 279 3.22 18.86 -16.55
N ILE A 280 3.15 17.54 -16.65
CA ILE A 280 4.23 16.64 -16.28
C ILE A 280 5.47 16.87 -17.15
N LEU A 281 5.30 16.97 -18.47
CA LEU A 281 6.43 17.26 -19.37
C LEU A 281 7.06 18.61 -19.07
N ALA A 282 6.24 19.64 -18.85
CA ALA A 282 6.73 20.97 -18.45
C ALA A 282 7.49 20.91 -17.11
N SER A 283 7.00 20.12 -16.16
CA SER A 283 7.65 19.94 -14.85
C SER A 283 9.01 19.26 -14.94
N LEU A 284 9.22 18.35 -15.89
CA LEU A 284 10.52 17.69 -16.12
C LEU A 284 11.54 18.65 -16.76
N GLY A 285 11.08 19.58 -17.61
CA GLY A 285 11.91 20.55 -18.30
C GLY A 285 12.75 19.92 -19.42
N GLU A 286 13.97 20.43 -19.63
CA GLU A 286 14.89 19.92 -20.65
C GLU A 286 15.38 18.49 -20.34
N VAL A 287 15.54 17.68 -21.39
CA VAL A 287 16.03 16.30 -21.28
C VAL A 287 17.54 16.30 -21.04
N THR A 288 17.96 15.85 -19.87
CA THR A 288 19.37 15.56 -19.56
C THR A 288 19.56 14.05 -19.32
N PRO A 289 20.80 13.51 -19.37
CA PRO A 289 21.06 12.10 -19.06
C PRO A 289 20.49 11.67 -17.69
N VAL A 290 20.69 12.48 -16.64
CA VAL A 290 20.18 12.22 -15.29
C VAL A 290 18.65 12.20 -15.26
N LYS A 291 18.00 13.21 -15.84
CA LYS A 291 16.53 13.29 -15.88
C LYS A 291 15.91 12.14 -16.68
N ARG A 292 16.55 11.75 -17.78
CA ARG A 292 16.14 10.61 -18.60
C ARG A 292 16.20 9.31 -17.80
N TRP A 293 17.27 9.08 -17.04
CA TRP A 293 17.41 7.91 -16.19
C TRP A 293 16.38 7.88 -15.05
N LEU A 294 16.19 8.99 -14.33
CA LEU A 294 15.20 9.08 -13.25
C LEU A 294 13.77 8.90 -13.77
N ALA A 295 13.44 9.50 -14.92
CA ALA A 295 12.12 9.32 -15.54
C ALA A 295 11.88 7.88 -16.01
N ALA A 296 12.90 7.23 -16.59
CA ALA A 296 12.82 5.82 -16.98
C ALA A 296 12.64 4.90 -15.77
N SER A 297 13.35 5.22 -14.68
CA SER A 297 13.25 4.49 -13.41
C SER A 297 11.85 4.56 -12.84
N LEU A 298 11.28 5.77 -12.71
CA LEU A 298 9.93 5.97 -12.19
C LEU A 298 8.85 5.36 -13.11
N ASP A 299 8.95 5.52 -14.43
CA ASP A 299 8.05 4.85 -15.39
C ASP A 299 8.02 3.35 -15.15
N LYS A 300 9.20 2.73 -15.05
CA LYS A 300 9.32 1.29 -14.86
C LYS A 300 8.72 0.87 -13.51
N THR A 301 9.07 1.54 -12.42
CA THR A 301 8.50 1.27 -11.08
C THR A 301 6.97 1.33 -11.09
N ILE A 302 6.37 2.39 -11.66
CA ILE A 302 4.90 2.51 -11.75
C ILE A 302 4.30 1.32 -12.50
N ARG A 303 4.87 0.94 -13.64
CA ARG A 303 4.34 -0.19 -14.43
C ARG A 303 4.44 -1.49 -13.69
N LEU A 304 5.59 -1.76 -13.07
CA LEU A 304 5.80 -2.98 -12.29
C LEU A 304 4.72 -3.09 -11.22
N HIS A 305 4.50 -2.03 -10.42
CA HIS A 305 3.45 -1.98 -9.41
C HIS A 305 2.03 -2.22 -9.97
N LEU A 306 1.72 -1.71 -11.15
CA LEU A 306 0.40 -1.89 -11.78
C LEU A 306 0.21 -3.25 -12.47
N THR A 307 1.29 -3.98 -12.75
CA THR A 307 1.25 -5.28 -13.44
C THR A 307 1.65 -6.45 -12.58
N MET A 308 2.21 -6.21 -11.39
CA MET A 308 2.57 -7.25 -10.43
C MET A 308 1.37 -8.12 -10.13
N LEU A 309 1.56 -9.43 -10.32
CA LEU A 309 0.60 -10.42 -9.87
C LEU A 309 0.73 -10.52 -8.35
N PHE A 310 -0.40 -10.44 -7.67
CA PHE A 310 -0.46 -10.71 -6.24
C PHE A 310 -0.61 -12.23 -6.06
N GLU A 311 0.53 -12.93 -5.98
CA GLU A 311 0.58 -14.41 -5.93
C GLU A 311 0.58 -14.98 -4.50
N ILE A 312 0.48 -14.13 -3.48
CA ILE A 312 0.48 -14.57 -2.08
C ILE A 312 -0.87 -15.21 -1.74
N ASP A 313 -0.84 -16.47 -1.31
CA ASP A 313 -1.99 -17.11 -0.67
C ASP A 313 -2.21 -16.47 0.71
N LEU A 314 -3.40 -15.91 0.89
CA LEU A 314 -3.80 -15.21 2.11
C LEU A 314 -4.78 -16.04 2.96
N SER A 315 -5.10 -17.26 2.53
CA SER A 315 -6.09 -18.13 3.17
C SER A 315 -5.60 -18.84 4.43
#